data_AF-A0A2E4HQ34-F1
#
_entry.id   AF-A0A2E4HQ34-F1
#
_cell.length_a   1.000
_cell.length_b   1.000
_cell.length_c   1.000
_cell.angle_alpha   90.00
_cell.angle_beta   90.00
_cell.angle_gamma   90.00
#
_symmetry.space_group_name_H-M   'P 1'
#
loop_
_entity.id
_entity.type
_entity.pdbx_description
1 polymer ?
#
loop_
_entity_poly.entity_id
_entity_poly.type
_entity_poly.pdbx_seq_one_letter_code
_entity_poly.pdbx_strand_id
1 'polypeptide(L)'
;MSGETKLNEENSKNASSTENSINESESPLNTHKQSSVDSSSENVVKPESAPVVKDRRNFLKTLAVVGGILGLTPFIPYGSFFTSTLGGVKPERQRIMKNDGTFANIDNIDPDSSIVFPFPRTGDTELDAEPFRRFQLIRLADSLGGTNNDVSAFRIYSMVCVHLWCLWDYIEGRETEINGETIIGNIECPCHGSNYDVRNGLSHAGPAMLQSAPNNALPTLPLEIDDKGDIWVLPPDNSLDDDGVIGMGRYVRGDKNPE
;
A
#
# COMPACT_ATOMS: atom_id res chain seq x y z
N MET A 1 -18.04 -42.42 37.61
CA MET A 1 -17.60 -43.32 36.51
C MET A 1 -16.94 -42.41 35.48
N SER A 2 -15.62 -42.28 35.58
CA SER A 2 -14.63 -43.02 34.75
C SER A 2 -14.62 -42.45 33.32
N GLY A 3 -13.55 -41.84 32.81
CA GLY A 3 -12.17 -41.85 33.29
C GLY A 3 -11.30 -40.83 32.57
N GLU A 4 -10.14 -40.64 33.17
CA GLU A 4 -9.03 -39.79 32.78
C GLU A 4 -8.25 -40.39 31.61
N THR A 5 -7.60 -39.53 30.83
CA THR A 5 -6.23 -39.80 30.36
C THR A 5 -5.47 -38.48 30.18
N LYS A 6 -4.55 -38.21 31.12
CA LYS A 6 -3.35 -37.38 30.94
C LYS A 6 -2.19 -38.28 30.50
N LEU A 7 -1.37 -37.82 29.57
CA LEU A 7 0.06 -38.16 29.33
C LEU A 7 0.57 -37.10 28.33
N ASN A 8 1.80 -36.60 28.32
CA ASN A 8 2.82 -36.27 29.32
C ASN A 8 3.79 -35.30 28.59
N GLU A 9 4.55 -34.53 29.37
CA GLU A 9 5.54 -33.53 28.94
C GLU A 9 6.66 -34.09 28.06
N GLU A 10 7.21 -33.25 27.17
CA GLU A 10 8.67 -33.11 27.05
C GLU A 10 9.08 -31.74 26.48
N ASN A 11 10.20 -31.26 27.00
CA ASN A 11 10.72 -29.91 27.01
C ASN A 11 11.92 -29.83 26.07
N SER A 12 12.07 -28.78 25.25
CA SER A 12 13.40 -28.35 24.79
C SER A 12 13.39 -26.91 24.29
N LYS A 13 13.97 -26.03 25.11
CA LYS A 13 14.57 -24.77 24.70
C LYS A 13 15.71 -25.05 23.70
N ASN A 14 15.83 -24.26 22.64
CA ASN A 14 17.12 -23.67 22.26
C ASN A 14 16.95 -22.55 21.24
N ALA A 15 17.44 -21.38 21.63
CA ALA A 15 17.84 -20.31 20.75
C ALA A 15 19.09 -20.72 19.97
N SER A 16 19.23 -20.25 18.73
CA SER A 16 20.51 -19.75 18.20
C SER A 16 20.33 -19.13 16.82
N SER A 17 20.57 -17.83 16.76
CA SER A 17 20.98 -17.04 15.61
C SER A 17 22.27 -17.57 14.98
N THR A 18 22.37 -17.59 13.65
CA THR A 18 23.64 -17.52 12.90
C THR A 18 23.28 -17.12 11.46
N GLU A 19 23.38 -15.84 11.08
CA GLU A 19 24.57 -15.23 10.45
C GLU A 19 25.36 -16.20 9.57
N ASN A 20 25.38 -15.95 8.25
CA ASN A 20 26.46 -16.42 7.39
C ASN A 20 26.79 -15.36 6.34
N SER A 21 27.89 -14.69 6.64
CA SER A 21 28.69 -13.81 5.79
C SER A 21 29.43 -14.59 4.70
N ILE A 22 29.49 -13.97 3.52
CA ILE A 22 30.65 -13.76 2.62
C ILE A 22 31.78 -14.81 2.70
N ASN A 23 32.13 -15.41 1.56
CA ASN A 23 33.53 -15.64 1.25
C ASN A 23 33.82 -15.62 -0.26
N GLU A 24 34.79 -14.77 -0.60
CA GLU A 24 35.51 -14.64 -1.85
C GLU A 24 36.30 -15.92 -2.17
N SER A 25 36.47 -16.24 -3.45
CA SER A 25 37.39 -17.28 -3.91
C SER A 25 38.49 -16.68 -4.78
N GLU A 26 39.69 -16.65 -4.20
CA GLU A 26 40.97 -16.36 -4.86
C GLU A 26 41.40 -17.48 -5.82
N SER A 27 42.27 -17.09 -6.74
CA SER A 27 42.88 -17.90 -7.81
C SER A 27 43.93 -18.91 -7.29
N PRO A 28 44.24 -19.99 -8.03
CA PRO A 28 45.49 -20.71 -7.84
C PRO A 28 46.53 -20.38 -8.93
N LEU A 29 47.70 -19.99 -8.42
CA LEU A 29 49.00 -19.89 -9.08
C LEU A 29 49.55 -21.29 -9.38
N ASN A 30 50.08 -21.53 -10.59
CA ASN A 30 50.77 -22.78 -10.91
C ASN A 30 52.20 -22.49 -11.39
N THR A 31 53.17 -23.04 -10.67
CA THR A 31 54.62 -22.90 -10.91
C THR A 31 55.16 -24.26 -11.31
N HIS A 32 55.88 -24.37 -12.43
CA HIS A 32 56.88 -25.42 -12.58
C HIS A 32 58.00 -25.08 -13.58
N LYS A 33 59.21 -25.05 -13.00
CA LYS A 33 60.47 -25.72 -13.41
C LYS A 33 61.29 -25.18 -14.59
N GLN A 34 62.46 -24.68 -14.20
CA GLN A 34 63.67 -24.46 -15.00
C GLN A 34 64.24 -25.76 -15.58
N SER A 35 64.79 -25.68 -16.80
CA SER A 35 65.91 -26.51 -17.26
C SER A 35 66.88 -25.66 -18.07
N SER A 36 68.15 -25.71 -17.67
CA SER A 36 69.34 -25.06 -18.22
C SER A 36 69.92 -25.80 -19.42
N VAL A 37 70.39 -25.10 -20.46
CA VAL A 37 71.59 -25.44 -21.26
C VAL A 37 72.21 -24.15 -21.82
N ASP A 38 73.51 -23.98 -21.63
CA ASP A 38 74.40 -22.92 -22.16
C ASP A 38 74.62 -23.03 -23.68
N SER A 39 74.80 -21.89 -24.37
CA SER A 39 75.92 -21.65 -25.32
C SER A 39 75.82 -20.30 -26.05
N SER A 40 76.89 -19.50 -25.89
CA SER A 40 77.58 -18.62 -26.86
C SER A 40 76.89 -17.40 -27.50
N SER A 41 77.43 -16.24 -27.09
CA SER A 41 77.99 -15.13 -27.88
C SER A 41 77.11 -14.18 -28.72
N GLU A 42 77.25 -12.91 -28.33
CA GLU A 42 77.45 -11.71 -29.17
C GLU A 42 76.27 -10.74 -29.35
N ASN A 43 76.62 -9.46 -29.15
CA ASN A 43 75.77 -8.27 -29.06
C ASN A 43 74.87 -8.07 -30.29
N VAL A 44 73.72 -7.37 -30.11
CA VAL A 44 73.29 -6.20 -30.92
C VAL A 44 71.83 -5.79 -30.58
N VAL A 45 71.70 -4.50 -30.25
CA VAL A 45 70.52 -3.61 -30.32
C VAL A 45 69.37 -3.79 -29.31
N LYS A 46 69.33 -2.83 -28.38
CA LYS A 46 68.14 -2.39 -27.64
C LYS A 46 67.23 -1.60 -28.58
N PRO A 47 65.95 -1.99 -28.80
CA PRO A 47 64.96 -1.04 -29.28
C PRO A 47 64.40 -0.26 -28.10
N GLU A 48 64.43 1.05 -28.26
CA GLU A 48 63.83 2.04 -27.40
C GLU A 48 62.30 2.08 -27.57
N SER A 49 61.61 2.38 -26.45
CA SER A 49 60.18 2.69 -26.29
C SER A 49 59.16 1.53 -26.31
N ALA A 50 59.04 0.85 -25.17
CA ALA A 50 57.72 0.42 -24.70
C ALA A 50 57.33 1.30 -23.52
N PRO A 51 56.52 2.34 -23.73
CA PRO A 51 55.28 2.43 -22.96
C PRO A 51 54.17 3.14 -23.75
N VAL A 52 53.42 2.41 -24.58
CA VAL A 52 52.22 3.00 -25.24
C VAL A 52 50.96 2.16 -25.00
N VAL A 53 51.12 0.92 -24.53
CA VAL A 53 49.99 0.00 -24.31
C VAL A 53 49.22 0.32 -23.02
N LYS A 54 49.88 0.82 -21.97
CA LYS A 54 49.21 1.23 -20.71
C LYS A 54 48.38 2.51 -20.90
N ASP A 55 48.92 3.51 -21.60
CA ASP A 55 48.24 4.80 -21.80
C ASP A 55 47.02 4.69 -22.73
N ARG A 56 47.14 3.92 -23.82
CA ARG A 56 45.99 3.66 -24.72
C ARG A 56 44.88 2.86 -24.03
N ARG A 57 45.26 1.88 -23.20
CA ARG A 57 44.29 1.08 -22.43
C ARG A 57 43.58 1.92 -21.38
N ASN A 58 44.30 2.81 -20.70
CA ASN A 58 43.70 3.73 -19.73
C ASN A 58 42.76 4.72 -20.43
N PHE A 59 43.14 5.24 -21.60
CA PHE A 59 42.25 6.08 -22.40
C PHE A 59 40.95 5.37 -22.81
N LEU A 60 41.03 4.14 -23.31
CA LEU A 60 39.84 3.35 -23.68
C LEU A 60 38.97 3.01 -22.46
N LYS A 61 39.57 2.71 -21.30
CA LYS A 61 38.84 2.54 -20.05
C LYS A 61 38.10 3.81 -19.63
N THR A 62 38.74 4.97 -19.74
CA THR A 62 38.09 6.25 -19.45
C THR A 62 36.91 6.51 -20.39
N LEU A 63 37.07 6.28 -21.70
CA LEU A 63 35.96 6.40 -22.65
C LEU A 63 34.83 5.42 -22.35
N ALA A 64 35.15 4.17 -21.97
CA ALA A 64 34.14 3.18 -21.60
C ALA A 64 33.39 3.58 -20.32
N VAL A 65 34.07 4.12 -19.30
CA VAL A 65 33.45 4.60 -18.07
C VAL A 65 32.57 5.82 -18.34
N VAL A 66 33.08 6.81 -19.08
CA VAL A 66 32.31 8.01 -19.45
C VAL A 66 31.10 7.64 -20.30
N GLY A 67 31.28 6.76 -21.29
CA GLY A 67 30.20 6.24 -22.12
C GLY A 67 29.17 5.45 -21.31
N GLY A 68 29.61 4.68 -20.31
CA GLY A 68 28.74 3.96 -19.38
C GLY A 68 27.89 4.90 -18.52
N ILE A 69 28.50 5.95 -17.94
CA ILE A 69 27.80 6.96 -17.14
C ILE A 69 26.77 7.71 -17.99
N LEU A 70 27.16 8.17 -19.18
CA LEU A 70 26.26 8.86 -20.11
C LEU A 70 25.14 7.93 -20.59
N GLY A 71 25.44 6.64 -20.82
CA GLY A 71 24.44 5.63 -21.18
C GLY A 71 23.36 5.44 -20.11
N LEU A 72 23.66 5.72 -18.83
CA LEU A 72 22.70 5.60 -17.73
C LEU A 72 21.92 6.91 -17.45
N THR A 73 22.37 8.06 -17.97
CA THR A 73 21.68 9.35 -17.70
C THR A 73 20.19 9.38 -18.07
N PRO A 74 19.71 8.77 -19.18
CA PRO A 74 18.28 8.74 -19.50
C PRO A 74 17.42 7.97 -18.48
N PHE A 75 18.02 7.14 -17.63
CA PHE A 75 17.32 6.31 -16.65
C PHE A 75 17.22 6.96 -15.26
N ILE A 76 17.99 8.03 -14.98
CA ILE A 76 17.92 8.76 -13.71
C ILE A 76 16.48 9.25 -13.37
N PRO A 77 15.71 9.80 -14.32
CA PRO A 77 14.33 10.24 -14.05
C PRO A 77 13.36 9.10 -13.70
N TYR A 78 13.68 7.84 -14.05
CA TYR A 78 12.84 6.70 -13.67
C TYR A 78 12.92 6.42 -12.17
N GLY A 79 14.02 6.80 -11.50
CA GLY A 79 14.11 6.70 -10.04
C GLY A 79 12.99 7.51 -9.37
N SER A 80 12.75 8.74 -9.83
CA SER A 80 11.63 9.54 -9.33
C SER A 80 10.28 8.91 -9.65
N PHE A 81 10.09 8.31 -10.83
CA PHE A 81 8.81 7.65 -11.19
C PHE A 81 8.39 6.58 -10.18
N PHE A 82 9.33 5.79 -9.66
CA PHE A 82 9.05 4.78 -8.64
C PHE A 82 8.90 5.35 -7.22
N THR A 83 9.42 6.55 -6.95
CA THR A 83 9.30 7.20 -5.64
C THR A 83 8.16 8.22 -5.56
N SER A 84 7.66 8.74 -6.67
CA SER A 84 6.51 9.65 -6.72
C SER A 84 5.24 8.98 -6.22
N THR A 85 5.11 7.66 -6.41
CA THR A 85 4.04 6.83 -5.84
C THR A 85 4.25 6.52 -4.36
N LEU A 86 5.47 6.72 -3.84
CA LEU A 86 5.84 6.53 -2.43
C LEU A 86 5.83 7.85 -1.63
N GLY A 87 5.46 8.97 -2.26
CA GLY A 87 5.27 10.28 -1.63
C GLY A 87 4.05 10.30 -0.70
N GLY A 88 4.06 9.44 0.32
CA GLY A 88 3.01 9.33 1.30
C GLY A 88 3.20 10.38 2.38
N VAL A 89 2.35 11.41 2.40
CA VAL A 89 2.10 12.15 3.64
C VAL A 89 1.67 11.13 4.69
N LYS A 90 2.34 11.15 5.84
CA LYS A 90 2.04 10.22 6.93
C LYS A 90 0.59 10.44 7.38
N PRO A 91 -0.22 9.38 7.54
CA PRO A 91 -1.54 9.49 8.13
C PRO A 91 -1.45 10.08 9.54
N GLU A 92 -2.13 11.20 9.74
CA GLU A 92 -2.26 11.89 11.02
C GLU A 92 -3.73 12.24 11.26
N ARG A 93 -4.09 12.49 12.52
CA ARG A 93 -5.44 12.93 12.89
C ARG A 93 -5.78 14.22 12.13
N GLN A 94 -6.86 14.19 11.35
CA GLN A 94 -7.20 15.26 10.42
C GLN A 94 -8.68 15.65 10.52
N ARG A 95 -8.98 16.95 10.51
CA ARG A 95 -10.35 17.43 10.41
C ARG A 95 -10.85 17.25 8.98
N ILE A 96 -12.06 16.73 8.81
CA ILE A 96 -12.64 16.54 7.47
C ILE A 96 -13.01 17.91 6.91
N MET A 97 -12.49 18.24 5.72
CA MET A 97 -12.83 19.46 4.99
C MET A 97 -13.66 19.07 3.77
N LYS A 98 -14.76 19.78 3.57
CA LYS A 98 -15.65 19.68 2.42
C LYS A 98 -15.00 20.31 1.18
N ASN A 99 -15.60 20.09 0.02
CA ASN A 99 -15.13 20.64 -1.25
C ASN A 99 -15.16 22.19 -1.30
N ASP A 100 -16.00 22.83 -0.49
CA ASP A 100 -16.09 24.29 -0.40
C ASP A 100 -15.02 24.91 0.52
N GLY A 101 -14.14 24.10 1.10
CA GLY A 101 -13.09 24.53 2.03
C GLY A 101 -13.56 24.70 3.48
N THR A 102 -14.86 24.56 3.75
CA THR A 102 -15.38 24.52 5.11
C THR A 102 -15.12 23.15 5.72
N PHE A 103 -15.22 23.06 7.05
CA PHE A 103 -15.00 21.80 7.74
C PHE A 103 -16.32 21.15 8.13
N ALA A 104 -16.31 19.82 8.06
CA ALA A 104 -17.41 18.98 8.46
C ALA A 104 -17.67 19.13 9.95
N ASN A 105 -18.91 19.45 10.28
CA ASN A 105 -19.39 19.55 11.65
C ASN A 105 -20.73 18.82 11.72
N ILE A 106 -20.99 18.16 12.84
CA ILE A 106 -22.20 17.37 13.03
C ILE A 106 -23.50 18.16 12.80
N ASP A 107 -23.49 19.47 13.07
CA ASP A 107 -24.67 20.32 12.90
C ASP A 107 -24.90 20.77 11.45
N ASN A 108 -23.95 20.51 10.53
CA ASN A 108 -23.96 21.06 9.17
C ASN A 108 -23.90 20.01 8.05
N ILE A 109 -24.34 18.78 8.34
CA ILE A 109 -24.42 17.67 7.38
C ILE A 109 -25.82 17.12 7.45
N ASP A 110 -26.58 17.14 6.37
CA ASP A 110 -27.95 16.62 6.39
C ASP A 110 -27.94 15.08 6.51
N PRO A 111 -28.92 14.45 7.19
CA PRO A 111 -29.09 13.00 7.12
C PRO A 111 -29.25 12.55 5.67
N ASP A 112 -28.84 11.31 5.39
CA ASP A 112 -28.87 10.73 4.04
C ASP A 112 -28.06 11.56 3.01
N SER A 113 -26.86 11.98 3.41
CA SER A 113 -25.95 12.74 2.53
C SER A 113 -24.51 12.27 2.65
N SER A 114 -23.66 12.69 1.71
CA SER A 114 -22.23 12.33 1.73
C SER A 114 -21.30 13.51 1.43
N ILE A 115 -20.06 13.40 1.93
CA ILE A 115 -18.96 14.34 1.68
C ILE A 115 -17.75 13.54 1.21
N VAL A 116 -17.26 13.86 0.02
CA VAL A 116 -15.98 13.33 -0.46
C VAL A 116 -14.83 14.14 0.14
N PHE A 117 -13.79 13.47 0.63
CA PHE A 117 -12.59 14.12 1.15
C PHE A 117 -11.33 13.27 0.92
N PRO A 118 -10.14 13.91 0.83
CA PRO A 118 -8.87 13.20 0.78
C PRO A 118 -8.35 12.82 2.17
N PHE A 119 -7.76 11.63 2.27
CA PHE A 119 -7.00 11.18 3.43
C PHE A 119 -5.84 10.24 3.05
N PRO A 120 -4.61 10.46 3.56
CA PRO A 120 -4.15 11.68 4.22
C PRO A 120 -4.15 12.86 3.24
N ARG A 121 -4.67 14.01 3.67
CA ARG A 121 -4.63 15.24 2.88
C ARG A 121 -3.21 15.76 2.78
N THR A 122 -2.81 16.10 1.57
CA THR A 122 -1.47 16.58 1.25
C THR A 122 -1.41 18.10 1.11
N GLY A 123 -2.55 18.74 0.81
CA GLY A 123 -2.61 20.16 0.45
C GLY A 123 -2.26 20.42 -1.02
N ASP A 124 -1.91 19.39 -1.78
CA ASP A 124 -1.79 19.39 -3.23
C ASP A 124 -3.07 18.84 -3.84
N THR A 125 -3.74 19.64 -4.66
CA THR A 125 -5.04 19.27 -5.26
C THR A 125 -4.96 18.10 -6.23
N GLU A 126 -3.82 17.90 -6.90
CA GLU A 126 -3.64 16.77 -7.82
C GLU A 126 -3.46 15.46 -7.06
N LEU A 127 -2.63 15.48 -6.00
CA LEU A 127 -2.45 14.32 -5.13
C LEU A 127 -3.71 14.00 -4.34
N ASP A 128 -4.41 15.01 -3.83
CA ASP A 128 -5.66 14.83 -3.08
C ASP A 128 -6.83 14.36 -3.98
N ALA A 129 -6.70 14.47 -5.30
CA ALA A 129 -7.64 13.90 -6.27
C ALA A 129 -7.35 12.43 -6.61
N GLU A 130 -6.23 11.86 -6.15
CA GLU A 130 -5.85 10.47 -6.41
C GLU A 130 -6.92 9.48 -5.89
N PRO A 131 -7.43 8.54 -6.71
CA PRO A 131 -8.48 7.60 -6.30
C PRO A 131 -8.25 6.90 -4.96
N PHE A 132 -7.02 6.45 -4.68
CA PHE A 132 -6.67 5.70 -3.46
C PHE A 132 -6.56 6.58 -2.20
N ARG A 133 -6.72 7.90 -2.33
CA ARG A 133 -6.81 8.83 -1.20
C ARG A 133 -8.22 9.33 -0.95
N ARG A 134 -9.19 8.94 -1.79
CA ARG A 134 -10.56 9.46 -1.69
C ARG A 134 -11.43 8.58 -0.81
N PHE A 135 -12.08 9.22 0.14
CA PHE A 135 -13.05 8.64 1.05
C PHE A 135 -14.35 9.42 0.96
N GLN A 136 -15.46 8.76 1.29
CA GLN A 136 -16.72 9.44 1.57
C GLN A 136 -17.09 9.29 3.03
N LEU A 137 -17.36 10.43 3.67
CA LEU A 137 -18.09 10.51 4.92
C LEU A 137 -19.57 10.51 4.57
N ILE A 138 -20.30 9.51 5.05
CA ILE A 138 -21.73 9.34 4.84
C ILE A 138 -22.42 9.63 6.17
N ARG A 139 -23.36 10.58 6.20
CA ARG A 139 -24.34 10.67 7.28
C ARG A 139 -25.51 9.77 6.90
N LEU A 140 -25.77 8.78 7.73
CA LEU A 140 -26.81 7.79 7.48
C LEU A 140 -28.19 8.46 7.39
N ALA A 141 -29.16 7.78 6.79
CA ALA A 141 -30.55 8.22 6.80
C ALA A 141 -31.14 8.15 8.22
N ASP A 142 -32.24 8.88 8.44
CA ASP A 142 -32.94 8.94 9.73
C ASP A 142 -33.29 7.55 10.29
N SER A 143 -33.76 6.65 9.41
CA SER A 143 -34.13 5.27 9.77
C SER A 143 -32.96 4.42 10.26
N LEU A 144 -31.73 4.85 9.95
CA LEU A 144 -30.48 4.19 10.34
C LEU A 144 -29.74 4.96 11.46
N GLY A 145 -30.39 5.95 12.08
CA GLY A 145 -29.80 6.75 13.16
C GLY A 145 -29.06 8.01 12.69
N GLY A 146 -29.29 8.45 11.44
CA GLY A 146 -28.71 9.68 10.89
C GLY A 146 -28.93 10.94 11.73
N THR A 147 -30.03 11.00 12.46
CA THR A 147 -30.38 12.14 13.34
C THR A 147 -29.63 12.14 14.67
N ASN A 148 -28.86 11.10 14.98
CA ASN A 148 -28.05 11.07 16.19
C ASN A 148 -26.95 12.15 16.12
N ASN A 149 -26.61 12.69 17.29
CA ASN A 149 -25.57 13.70 17.45
C ASN A 149 -24.26 13.10 17.96
N ASP A 150 -23.90 11.91 17.48
CA ASP A 150 -22.66 11.23 17.80
C ASP A 150 -22.11 10.44 16.59
N VAL A 151 -20.98 9.76 16.79
CA VAL A 151 -20.29 8.97 15.77
C VAL A 151 -21.17 7.90 15.11
N SER A 152 -22.23 7.42 15.77
CA SER A 152 -23.09 6.36 15.25
C SER A 152 -23.88 6.78 14.00
N ALA A 153 -24.11 8.08 13.81
CA ALA A 153 -24.78 8.64 12.64
C ALA A 153 -23.91 8.60 11.36
N PHE A 154 -22.61 8.32 11.48
CA PHE A 154 -21.66 8.46 10.39
C PHE A 154 -20.98 7.16 10.01
N ARG A 155 -20.66 7.01 8.73
CA ARG A 155 -19.78 5.97 8.20
C ARG A 155 -18.75 6.60 7.28
N ILE A 156 -17.55 6.03 7.24
CA ILE A 156 -16.52 6.43 6.30
C ILE A 156 -16.08 5.20 5.53
N TYR A 157 -16.00 5.30 4.21
CA TYR A 157 -15.42 4.23 3.39
C TYR A 157 -14.51 4.80 2.32
N SER A 158 -13.49 4.02 1.94
CA SER A 158 -12.71 4.32 0.74
C SER A 158 -13.62 4.25 -0.48
N MET A 159 -13.50 5.23 -1.37
CA MET A 159 -14.25 5.27 -2.62
C MET A 159 -13.82 4.19 -3.62
N VAL A 160 -12.75 3.44 -3.34
CA VAL A 160 -12.23 2.40 -4.22
C VAL A 160 -13.04 1.11 -4.05
N CYS A 161 -13.82 0.76 -5.08
CA CYS A 161 -14.56 -0.50 -5.15
C CYS A 161 -13.59 -1.71 -5.13
N VAL A 162 -13.85 -2.72 -4.30
CA VAL A 162 -12.98 -3.90 -4.14
C VAL A 162 -12.99 -4.87 -5.33
N HIS A 163 -13.92 -4.71 -6.28
CA HIS A 163 -13.95 -5.53 -7.48
C HIS A 163 -12.84 -5.20 -8.48
N LEU A 164 -12.81 -3.97 -9.00
CA LEU A 164 -11.86 -3.49 -10.03
C LEU A 164 -11.55 -1.99 -9.86
N TRP A 165 -11.57 -1.51 -8.61
CA TRP A 165 -11.05 -0.20 -8.19
C TRP A 165 -11.66 1.04 -8.85
N CYS A 166 -12.84 0.90 -9.46
CA CYS A 166 -13.65 2.04 -9.82
C CYS A 166 -14.06 2.85 -8.60
N LEU A 167 -14.29 4.14 -8.81
CA LEU A 167 -14.86 5.00 -7.78
C LEU A 167 -16.38 4.83 -7.76
N TRP A 168 -16.90 4.37 -6.61
CA TRP A 168 -18.34 4.35 -6.35
C TRP A 168 -18.83 5.71 -5.85
N ASP A 169 -20.15 5.89 -5.81
CA ASP A 169 -20.78 7.05 -5.19
C ASP A 169 -21.88 6.63 -4.20
N TYR A 170 -22.12 7.45 -3.18
CA TYR A 170 -23.27 7.32 -2.29
C TYR A 170 -24.49 7.94 -2.95
N ILE A 171 -25.63 7.26 -2.90
CA ILE A 171 -26.84 7.73 -3.56
C ILE A 171 -27.95 7.99 -2.56
N GLU A 172 -28.22 9.27 -2.35
CA GLU A 172 -29.23 9.82 -1.44
C GLU A 172 -30.65 9.40 -1.85
N GLY A 173 -31.51 9.16 -0.87
CA GLY A 173 -32.93 8.82 -1.04
C GLY A 173 -33.18 7.44 -1.64
N ARG A 174 -32.14 6.64 -1.86
CA ARG A 174 -32.28 5.34 -2.51
C ARG A 174 -32.82 4.28 -1.56
N GLU A 175 -34.02 3.79 -1.84
CA GLU A 175 -34.54 2.58 -1.21
C GLU A 175 -33.80 1.35 -1.73
N THR A 176 -33.21 0.58 -0.81
CA THR A 176 -32.43 -0.63 -1.11
C THR A 176 -32.90 -1.76 -0.22
N GLU A 177 -33.19 -2.91 -0.82
CA GLU A 177 -33.51 -4.12 -0.07
C GLU A 177 -32.23 -4.94 0.17
N ILE A 178 -31.90 -5.17 1.44
CA ILE A 178 -30.76 -5.99 1.86
C ILE A 178 -31.28 -7.05 2.82
N ASN A 179 -31.16 -8.33 2.46
CA ASN A 179 -31.60 -9.46 3.29
C ASN A 179 -33.08 -9.37 3.77
N GLY A 180 -33.97 -8.82 2.94
CA GLY A 180 -35.39 -8.65 3.25
C GLY A 180 -35.73 -7.41 4.10
N GLU A 181 -34.75 -6.54 4.36
CA GLU A 181 -34.94 -5.24 5.01
C GLU A 181 -34.77 -4.12 3.99
N THR A 182 -35.74 -3.21 3.90
CA THR A 182 -35.62 -1.99 3.09
C THR A 182 -34.95 -0.89 3.92
N ILE A 183 -33.83 -0.39 3.44
CA ILE A 183 -33.10 0.75 4.02
C ILE A 183 -33.06 1.92 3.03
N ILE A 184 -32.77 3.13 3.53
CA ILE A 184 -32.57 4.32 2.71
C ILE A 184 -31.07 4.64 2.66
N GLY A 185 -30.57 4.92 1.45
CA GLY A 185 -29.17 5.15 1.15
C GLY A 185 -28.51 3.90 0.58
N ASN A 186 -27.66 4.08 -0.43
CA ASN A 186 -26.92 2.98 -1.05
C ASN A 186 -25.56 3.45 -1.55
N ILE A 187 -24.57 2.55 -1.53
CA ILE A 187 -23.28 2.77 -2.18
C ILE A 187 -23.25 2.01 -3.50
N GLU A 188 -23.06 2.73 -4.60
CA GLU A 188 -23.15 2.16 -5.95
C GLU A 188 -21.89 2.36 -6.77
N CYS A 189 -21.29 1.25 -7.20
CA CYS A 189 -20.19 1.26 -8.14
C CYS A 189 -20.73 1.23 -9.59
N PRO A 190 -20.51 2.29 -10.39
CA PRO A 190 -21.10 2.41 -11.72
C PRO A 190 -20.52 1.45 -12.77
N CYS A 191 -19.32 0.90 -12.54
CA CYS A 191 -18.64 0.09 -13.55
C CYS A 191 -19.33 -1.25 -13.85
N HIS A 192 -19.71 -1.99 -12.80
CA HIS A 192 -20.26 -3.34 -12.94
C HIS A 192 -21.45 -3.58 -11.99
N GLY A 193 -22.05 -2.52 -11.44
CA GLY A 193 -23.23 -2.60 -10.58
C GLY A 193 -22.98 -3.28 -9.23
N SER A 194 -21.76 -3.16 -8.68
CA SER A 194 -21.53 -3.60 -7.29
C SER A 194 -22.17 -2.62 -6.33
N ASN A 195 -22.93 -3.14 -5.36
CA ASN A 195 -23.58 -2.34 -4.33
C ASN A 195 -23.05 -2.76 -2.96
N TYR A 196 -22.98 -1.80 -2.04
CA TYR A 196 -22.49 -2.03 -0.67
C TYR A 196 -23.47 -1.50 0.36
N ASP A 197 -23.62 -2.25 1.45
CA ASP A 197 -24.48 -1.89 2.58
C ASP A 197 -23.86 -0.70 3.30
N VAL A 198 -24.56 0.43 3.34
CA VAL A 198 -24.05 1.67 3.93
C VAL A 198 -23.69 1.50 5.41
N ARG A 199 -24.33 0.56 6.13
CA ARG A 199 -24.14 0.35 7.56
C ARG A 199 -22.78 -0.24 7.89
N ASN A 200 -22.24 -1.07 7.01
CA ASN A 200 -21.05 -1.87 7.27
C ASN A 200 -20.14 -2.07 6.05
N GLY A 201 -20.36 -1.41 4.92
CA GLY A 201 -19.51 -1.47 3.73
C GLY A 201 -19.44 -2.84 3.05
N LEU A 202 -20.26 -3.83 3.43
CA LEU A 202 -20.26 -5.17 2.85
C LEU A 202 -21.03 -5.18 1.52
N SER A 203 -20.49 -5.81 0.49
CA SER A 203 -21.19 -5.92 -0.79
C SER A 203 -22.40 -6.85 -0.69
N HIS A 204 -23.54 -6.40 -1.22
CA HIS A 204 -24.80 -7.16 -1.25
C HIS A 204 -25.36 -7.39 -2.66
N ALA A 205 -24.76 -6.79 -3.68
CA ALA A 205 -25.12 -7.03 -5.07
C ALA A 205 -23.94 -6.80 -6.02
N GLY A 206 -24.04 -7.36 -7.23
CA GLY A 206 -23.02 -7.28 -8.27
C GLY A 206 -21.81 -8.19 -8.02
N PRO A 207 -20.75 -8.07 -8.82
CA PRO A 207 -19.60 -8.98 -8.77
C PRO A 207 -18.75 -8.88 -7.49
N ALA A 208 -18.75 -7.75 -6.78
CA ALA A 208 -18.00 -7.62 -5.52
C ALA A 208 -18.53 -8.56 -4.42
N MET A 209 -19.85 -8.80 -4.36
CA MET A 209 -20.45 -9.74 -3.40
C MET A 209 -19.98 -11.19 -3.64
N LEU A 210 -19.56 -11.53 -4.85
CA LEU A 210 -19.09 -12.87 -5.21
C LEU A 210 -17.61 -13.09 -4.86
N GLN A 211 -16.90 -12.05 -4.43
CA GLN A 211 -15.52 -12.17 -3.97
C GLN A 211 -15.48 -12.78 -2.58
N SER A 212 -14.42 -13.53 -2.29
CA SER A 212 -14.18 -14.04 -0.94
C SER A 212 -13.76 -12.90 -0.01
N ALA A 213 -14.24 -12.94 1.24
CA ALA A 213 -13.72 -12.08 2.29
C ALA A 213 -12.18 -12.18 2.36
N PRO A 214 -11.46 -11.07 2.58
CA PRO A 214 -11.96 -9.72 2.89
C PRO A 214 -12.31 -8.87 1.64
N ASN A 215 -12.18 -9.41 0.43
CA ASN A 215 -12.31 -8.66 -0.83
C ASN A 215 -13.76 -8.37 -1.25
N ASN A 216 -14.70 -8.39 -0.33
CA ASN A 216 -16.11 -8.13 -0.54
C ASN A 216 -16.64 -6.97 0.31
N ALA A 217 -15.81 -6.36 1.16
CA ALA A 217 -16.19 -5.22 1.99
C ALA A 217 -15.21 -4.04 1.86
N LEU A 218 -15.75 -2.82 1.89
CA LEU A 218 -14.98 -1.60 1.73
C LEU A 218 -14.12 -1.30 2.97
N PRO A 219 -12.85 -0.90 2.78
CA PRO A 219 -12.03 -0.33 3.85
C PRO A 219 -12.68 0.94 4.42
N THR A 220 -12.49 1.16 5.71
CA THR A 220 -13.05 2.28 6.49
C THR A 220 -11.94 3.11 7.13
N LEU A 221 -12.30 4.20 7.79
CA LEU A 221 -11.39 4.97 8.63
C LEU A 221 -12.06 5.19 9.99
N PRO A 222 -11.30 5.14 11.10
CA PRO A 222 -11.84 5.49 12.40
C PRO A 222 -12.17 6.98 12.44
N LEU A 223 -13.29 7.32 13.07
CA LEU A 223 -13.78 8.69 13.17
C LEU A 223 -14.06 9.05 14.62
N GLU A 224 -13.92 10.33 14.92
CA GLU A 224 -14.33 10.91 16.20
C GLU A 224 -15.00 12.26 15.97
N ILE A 225 -15.79 12.67 16.97
CA ILE A 225 -16.43 13.98 17.01
C ILE A 225 -15.94 14.66 18.28
N ASP A 226 -15.39 15.86 18.15
CA ASP A 226 -14.87 16.60 19.30
C ASP A 226 -15.98 17.40 20.01
N ASP A 227 -15.63 18.05 21.12
CA ASP A 227 -16.56 18.84 21.93
C ASP A 227 -17.20 20.03 21.19
N LYS A 228 -16.69 20.39 20.00
CA LYS A 228 -17.24 21.45 19.15
C LYS A 228 -18.12 20.89 18.02
N GLY A 229 -18.30 19.57 17.98
CA GLY A 229 -19.02 18.88 16.92
C GLY A 229 -18.22 18.72 15.63
N ASP A 230 -16.93 19.08 15.61
CA ASP A 230 -16.11 18.89 14.41
C ASP A 230 -15.81 17.41 14.20
N ILE A 231 -15.89 16.98 12.94
CA ILE A 231 -15.65 15.58 12.58
C ILE A 231 -14.19 15.39 12.18
N TRP A 232 -13.53 14.49 12.89
CA TRP A 232 -12.14 14.13 12.67
C TRP A 232 -12.01 12.69 12.22
N VAL A 233 -11.01 12.45 11.39
CA VAL A 233 -10.60 11.11 10.98
C VAL A 233 -9.24 10.81 11.59
N LEU A 234 -9.09 9.57 12.05
CA LEU A 234 -7.87 9.08 12.69
C LEU A 234 -7.03 8.26 11.69
N PRO A 235 -5.72 8.14 11.91
CA PRO A 235 -4.89 7.18 11.17
C PRO A 235 -5.46 5.77 11.28
N PRO A 236 -5.64 5.04 10.17
CA PRO A 236 -6.11 3.67 10.23
C PRO A 236 -4.99 2.74 10.72
N ASP A 237 -5.38 1.62 11.32
CA ASP A 237 -4.45 0.55 11.69
C ASP A 237 -4.01 -0.28 10.47
N ASN A 238 -4.76 -0.19 9.36
CA ASN A 238 -4.63 -0.97 8.11
C ASN A 238 -4.71 -2.49 8.32
N SER A 239 -5.30 -2.93 9.43
CA SER A 239 -5.59 -4.33 9.71
C SER A 239 -6.77 -4.78 8.85
N LEU A 240 -6.68 -5.98 8.27
CA LEU A 240 -7.82 -6.56 7.55
C LEU A 240 -9.00 -6.86 8.48
N ASP A 241 -8.79 -6.99 9.78
CA ASP A 241 -9.85 -7.30 10.75
C ASP A 241 -10.61 -6.06 11.26
N ASP A 242 -10.11 -4.85 10.98
CA ASP A 242 -10.73 -3.59 11.42
C ASP A 242 -10.86 -2.57 10.28
N ASP A 243 -9.85 -1.73 10.00
CA ASP A 243 -9.98 -0.64 9.03
C ASP A 243 -9.87 -1.10 7.56
N GLY A 244 -9.11 -2.15 7.30
CA GLY A 244 -8.86 -2.70 5.97
C GLY A 244 -7.74 -2.02 5.20
N VAL A 245 -7.53 -2.54 3.99
CA VAL A 245 -6.52 -2.03 3.05
C VAL A 245 -7.21 -1.59 1.76
N ILE A 246 -6.96 -0.35 1.33
CA ILE A 246 -7.54 0.24 0.11
C ILE A 246 -7.27 -0.65 -1.10
N GLY A 247 -8.33 -0.96 -1.85
CA GLY A 247 -8.28 -1.86 -3.01
C GLY A 247 -8.25 -3.36 -2.69
N MET A 248 -8.05 -3.74 -1.42
CA MET A 248 -8.18 -5.12 -0.97
C MET A 248 -9.51 -5.32 -0.25
N GLY A 249 -9.78 -4.57 0.82
CA GLY A 249 -10.99 -4.71 1.63
C GLY A 249 -10.69 -4.96 3.10
N ARG A 250 -11.67 -5.52 3.81
CA ARG A 250 -11.57 -5.96 5.21
C ARG A 250 -12.59 -7.04 5.53
N TYR A 251 -12.40 -7.73 6.63
CA TYR A 251 -13.41 -8.57 7.23
C TYR A 251 -14.50 -7.70 7.88
N VAL A 252 -15.75 -8.11 7.75
CA VAL A 252 -16.86 -7.57 8.52
C VAL A 252 -17.14 -8.54 9.65
N ARG A 253 -17.37 -8.05 10.88
CA ARG A 253 -17.69 -8.92 12.02
C ARG A 253 -18.80 -9.91 11.67
N GLY A 254 -18.48 -11.21 11.74
CA GLY A 254 -19.37 -12.30 11.34
C GLY A 254 -18.87 -13.09 10.13
N ASP A 255 -17.96 -12.51 9.34
CA ASP A 255 -17.17 -13.25 8.37
C ASP A 255 -16.27 -14.23 9.13
N LYS A 256 -16.37 -15.52 8.83
CA LYS A 256 -15.48 -16.51 9.43
C LYS A 256 -14.06 -16.22 8.94
N ASN A 257 -13.23 -15.64 9.80
CA ASN A 257 -11.79 -15.62 9.59
C ASN A 257 -11.32 -17.09 9.59
N PRO A 258 -10.77 -17.63 8.48
CA PRO A 258 -10.12 -18.92 8.54
C PRO A 258 -8.78 -18.72 9.27
N GLU A 259 -8.81 -18.81 10.60
CA GLU A 259 -7.60 -19.03 11.41
C GLU A 259 -6.79 -20.23 10.88
#